data_AF-A0A0U1DQF4-F1
#
_entry.id   AF-A0A0U1DQF4-F1
#
_cell.length_a   1.000
_cell.length_b   1.000
_cell.length_c   1.000
_cell.angle_alpha   90.00
_cell.angle_beta   90.00
_cell.angle_gamma   90.00
#
_symmetry.space_group_name_H-M   'P 1'
#
loop_
_entity.id
_entity.type
_entity.pdbx_description
1 polymer ?
#
loop_
_entity_poly.entity_id
_entity_poly.type
_entity_poly.pdbx_seq_one_letter_code
_entity_poly.pdbx_strand_id
1 'polypeptide(L)'
;MAAVVAVGGRHQGVARPIAVGLAAVGGVVYLQYAAPDILLHGTKMPAGLAVSVLIGSVIAVLAAAAISWAWSVDGADQEVVRLVWMVGAVTAGYAVTAFTVTAGVLIGGTGAGFFGGHMVATICWIAVAAGLLGYAARRPRAERSLPIGGGMALVTAAMAKLFLFDLGTLGGMFRVAVFIVVGLALLGMGAGYARLLNQQDQVAGKQSM
;
A
#
# COMPACT_ATOMS: atom_id res chain seq x y z
N MET A 1 19.12 8.69 0.71
CA MET A 1 19.59 9.47 -0.46
C MET A 1 18.51 9.64 -1.53
N ALA A 2 17.90 8.57 -2.08
CA ALA A 2 16.87 8.69 -3.11
C ALA A 2 15.70 9.65 -2.76
N ALA A 3 15.13 9.53 -1.55
CA ALA A 3 14.05 10.42 -1.10
C ALA A 3 14.47 11.90 -0.99
N VAL A 4 15.70 12.17 -0.55
CA VAL A 4 16.25 13.53 -0.42
C VAL A 4 16.43 14.16 -1.80
N VAL A 5 16.97 13.39 -2.76
CA VAL A 5 17.13 13.84 -4.14
C VAL A 5 15.78 14.07 -4.82
N ALA A 6 14.80 13.19 -4.58
CA ALA A 6 13.44 13.34 -5.10
C ALA A 6 12.75 14.62 -4.59
N VAL A 7 12.86 14.91 -3.29
CA VAL A 7 12.21 16.09 -2.67
C VAL A 7 12.95 17.38 -3.00
N GLY A 8 14.28 17.38 -2.92
CA GLY A 8 15.13 18.55 -3.14
C GLY A 8 15.25 18.94 -4.61
N GLY A 9 15.24 17.96 -5.52
CA GLY A 9 15.35 18.16 -6.96
C GLY A 9 14.01 18.11 -7.71
N ARG A 10 12.87 18.17 -7.01
CA ARG A 10 11.54 17.93 -7.62
C ARG A 10 11.20 18.80 -8.83
N HIS A 11 11.79 20.00 -8.93
CA HIS A 11 11.61 20.96 -10.03
C HIS A 11 12.65 20.83 -11.15
N GLN A 12 13.60 19.90 -11.04
CA GLN A 12 14.66 19.68 -12.01
C GLN A 12 14.44 18.33 -12.71
N GLY A 13 14.24 18.34 -14.03
CA GLY A 13 13.97 17.13 -14.81
C GLY A 13 15.06 16.06 -14.70
N VAL A 14 16.30 16.44 -14.41
CA VAL A 14 17.47 15.54 -14.26
C VAL A 14 17.53 14.88 -12.88
N ALA A 15 17.01 15.51 -11.83
CA ALA A 15 17.07 14.95 -10.47
C ALA A 15 16.09 13.77 -10.29
N ARG A 16 15.01 13.73 -11.07
CA ARG A 16 14.01 12.64 -11.07
C ARG A 16 14.58 11.28 -11.50
N PRO A 17 15.24 11.13 -12.67
CA PRO A 17 15.85 9.85 -13.04
C PRO A 17 17.00 9.46 -12.13
N ILE A 18 17.75 10.43 -11.57
CA ILE A 18 18.80 10.15 -10.58
C ILE A 18 18.20 9.55 -9.30
N ALA A 19 17.08 10.08 -8.80
CA ALA A 19 16.39 9.53 -7.65
C ALA A 19 15.87 8.10 -7.90
N VAL A 20 15.37 7.82 -9.11
CA VAL A 20 14.95 6.47 -9.53
C VAL A 20 16.16 5.52 -9.56
N GLY A 21 17.30 5.95 -10.12
CA GLY A 21 18.52 5.14 -10.14
C GLY A 21 19.03 4.79 -8.73
N LEU A 22 19.06 5.77 -7.83
CA LEU A 22 19.41 5.56 -6.42
C LEU A 22 18.42 4.63 -5.71
N ALA A 23 17.12 4.73 -6.00
CA ALA A 23 16.11 3.84 -5.44
C ALA A 23 16.23 2.41 -5.99
N ALA A 24 16.59 2.24 -7.26
CA ALA A 24 16.82 0.93 -7.85
C ALA A 24 18.01 0.22 -7.19
N VAL A 25 19.14 0.91 -7.03
CA VAL A 25 20.32 0.36 -6.33
C VAL A 25 19.98 0.00 -4.88
N GLY A 26 19.33 0.92 -4.15
CA GLY A 26 18.87 0.65 -2.78
C GLY A 26 17.87 -0.51 -2.69
N GLY A 27 16.99 -0.65 -3.68
CA GLY A 27 16.03 -1.73 -3.79
C GLY A 27 16.68 -3.10 -4.03
N VAL A 28 17.70 -3.17 -4.88
CA VAL A 28 18.48 -4.41 -5.09
C VAL A 28 19.17 -4.83 -3.80
N VAL A 29 19.81 -3.89 -3.11
CA VAL A 29 20.45 -4.17 -1.80
C VAL A 29 19.41 -4.61 -0.78
N TYR A 30 18.24 -3.97 -0.74
CA TYR A 30 17.15 -4.36 0.15
C TYR A 30 16.66 -5.79 -0.14
N LEU A 31 16.51 -6.17 -1.42
CA LEU A 31 16.08 -7.52 -1.82
C LEU A 31 17.10 -8.62 -1.48
N GLN A 32 18.38 -8.28 -1.29
CA GLN A 32 19.36 -9.25 -0.80
C GLN A 32 19.15 -9.61 0.68
N TYR A 33 18.64 -8.67 1.47
CA TYR A 33 18.38 -8.86 2.90
C TYR A 33 16.93 -9.29 3.18
N ALA A 34 16.00 -8.81 2.37
CA ALA A 34 14.60 -9.19 2.35
C ALA A 34 14.31 -9.94 1.05
N ALA A 35 14.81 -11.16 0.92
CA ALA A 35 14.55 -11.94 -0.28
C ALA A 35 13.09 -12.46 -0.30
N PRO A 36 12.46 -12.66 -1.47
CA PRO A 36 11.04 -13.03 -1.53
C PRO A 36 10.67 -14.32 -0.79
N ASP A 37 11.63 -15.20 -0.53
CA ASP A 37 11.47 -16.44 0.21
C ASP A 37 11.07 -16.22 1.67
N ILE A 38 11.48 -15.10 2.29
CA ILE A 38 11.15 -14.77 3.69
C ILE A 38 9.66 -14.47 3.88
N LEU A 39 8.96 -14.18 2.77
CA LEU A 39 7.52 -13.97 2.75
C LEU A 39 6.75 -15.27 2.54
N LEU A 40 7.40 -16.31 2.05
CA LEU A 40 6.82 -17.62 1.76
C LEU A 40 7.06 -18.61 2.90
N HIS A 41 8.19 -18.48 3.59
CA HIS A 41 8.57 -19.34 4.71
C HIS A 41 8.83 -18.49 5.96
N GLY A 42 8.29 -18.92 7.11
CA GLY A 42 8.63 -18.35 8.39
C GLY A 42 10.09 -18.65 8.75
N THR A 43 11.02 -17.78 8.33
CA THR A 43 12.46 -17.91 8.61
C THR A 43 12.85 -17.10 9.85
N LYS A 44 13.51 -17.72 10.83
CA LYS A 44 14.13 -16.96 11.94
C LYS A 44 15.38 -16.25 11.43
N MET A 45 15.37 -14.93 11.51
CA MET A 45 16.53 -14.11 11.17
C MET A 45 17.33 -13.72 12.42
N PRO A 46 18.65 -13.52 12.29
CA PRO A 46 19.43 -12.81 13.32
C PRO A 46 18.85 -11.41 13.56
N ALA A 47 18.85 -10.94 14.82
CA ALA A 47 18.22 -9.68 15.19
C ALA A 47 18.74 -8.47 14.38
N GLY A 48 20.05 -8.40 14.11
CA GLY A 48 20.63 -7.32 13.30
C GLY A 48 20.15 -7.30 11.85
N LEU A 49 19.90 -8.48 11.27
CA LEU A 49 19.35 -8.61 9.92
C LEU A 49 17.88 -8.18 9.90
N ALA A 50 17.10 -8.61 10.90
CA ALA A 50 15.70 -8.24 11.02
C ALA A 50 15.52 -6.73 11.20
N VAL A 51 16.33 -6.08 12.03
CA VAL A 51 16.33 -4.61 12.18
C VAL A 51 16.68 -3.91 10.86
N SER A 52 17.64 -4.44 10.11
CA SER A 52 18.01 -3.90 8.79
C SER A 52 16.86 -4.00 7.79
N VAL A 53 16.11 -5.11 7.79
CA VAL A 53 14.90 -5.28 6.96
C VAL A 53 13.79 -4.31 7.39
N LEU A 54 13.57 -4.12 8.69
CA LEU A 54 12.56 -3.18 9.19
C LEU A 54 12.88 -1.74 8.76
N ILE A 55 14.12 -1.29 8.97
CA ILE A 55 14.57 0.06 8.58
C ILE A 55 14.53 0.20 7.06
N GLY A 56 15.02 -0.79 6.31
CA GLY A 56 15.01 -0.81 4.85
C GLY A 56 13.59 -0.70 4.28
N SER A 57 12.63 -1.37 4.90
CA SER A 57 11.22 -1.32 4.51
C SER A 57 10.63 0.09 4.66
N VAL A 58 10.90 0.75 5.78
CA VAL A 58 10.45 2.14 6.01
C VAL A 58 11.07 3.08 4.99
N ILE A 59 12.38 2.96 4.74
CA ILE A 59 13.08 3.78 3.74
C ILE A 59 12.52 3.54 2.34
N ALA A 60 12.21 2.29 1.97
CA ALA A 60 11.64 1.95 0.67
C ALA A 60 10.25 2.58 0.47
N VAL A 61 9.38 2.54 1.49
CA VAL A 61 8.06 3.20 1.44
C VAL A 61 8.20 4.71 1.29
N LEU A 62 9.08 5.34 2.08
CA LEU A 62 9.32 6.78 2.01
C LEU A 62 9.91 7.20 0.65
N ALA A 63 10.83 6.42 0.09
CA ALA A 63 11.39 6.66 -1.22
C ALA A 63 10.34 6.53 -2.33
N ALA A 64 9.50 5.49 -2.27
CA ALA A 64 8.41 5.29 -3.23
C ALA A 64 7.40 6.46 -3.20
N ALA A 65 7.04 6.93 -2.00
CA ALA A 65 6.14 8.07 -1.83
C ALA A 65 6.77 9.38 -2.32
N ALA A 66 8.03 9.64 -1.96
CA ALA A 66 8.76 10.85 -2.37
C ALA A 66 8.96 10.92 -3.89
N ILE A 67 9.30 9.79 -4.53
CA ILE A 67 9.45 9.73 -6.00
C ILE A 67 8.10 9.94 -6.67
N SER A 68 7.06 9.21 -6.25
CA SER A 68 5.70 9.37 -6.83
C SER A 68 5.20 10.80 -6.70
N TRP A 69 5.45 11.45 -5.56
CA TRP A 69 5.08 12.84 -5.37
C TRP A 69 5.90 13.80 -6.23
N ALA A 70 7.22 13.61 -6.33
CA ALA A 70 8.09 14.46 -7.14
C ALA A 70 7.70 14.47 -8.63
N TRP A 71 7.21 13.34 -9.15
CA TRP A 71 6.70 13.24 -10.52
C TRP A 71 5.30 13.85 -10.70
N SER A 72 4.53 14.05 -9.64
CA SER A 72 3.20 14.69 -9.70
C SER A 72 3.22 16.21 -9.63
N VAL A 73 4.34 16.85 -9.30
CA VAL A 73 4.41 18.31 -9.04
C VAL A 73 4.70 19.14 -10.29
N ASP A 74 5.49 18.65 -11.26
CA ASP A 74 5.64 19.33 -12.55
C ASP A 74 5.02 18.49 -13.66
N GLY A 75 4.56 19.15 -14.73
CA GLY A 75 3.82 18.62 -15.89
C GLY A 75 4.53 17.56 -16.72
N ALA A 76 5.04 16.51 -16.07
CA ALA A 76 5.44 15.27 -16.66
C ALA A 76 4.24 14.59 -17.33
N ASP A 77 4.55 13.75 -18.32
CA ASP A 77 3.55 12.96 -19.01
C ASP A 77 2.70 12.14 -18.03
N GLN A 78 1.38 12.22 -18.18
CA GLN A 78 0.42 11.57 -17.31
C GLN A 78 0.51 10.04 -17.35
N GLU A 79 0.99 9.46 -18.46
CA GLU A 79 1.31 8.03 -18.52
C GLU A 79 2.50 7.67 -17.63
N VAL A 80 3.56 8.48 -17.66
CA VAL A 80 4.75 8.28 -16.84
C VAL A 80 4.43 8.47 -15.36
N VAL A 81 3.66 9.51 -15.01
CA VAL A 81 3.17 9.72 -13.65
C VAL A 81 2.38 8.52 -13.17
N ARG A 82 1.45 8.00 -13.99
CA ARG A 82 0.67 6.80 -13.65
C ARG A 82 1.57 5.58 -13.42
N LEU A 83 2.57 5.37 -14.29
CA LEU A 83 3.51 4.26 -14.18
C LEU A 83 4.35 4.38 -12.89
N VAL A 84 4.86 5.57 -12.57
CA VAL A 84 5.61 5.82 -11.33
C VAL A 84 4.75 5.53 -10.10
N TRP A 85 3.48 5.95 -10.09
CA TRP A 85 2.55 5.65 -9.00
C TRP A 85 2.25 4.15 -8.87
N MET A 86 2.09 3.44 -10.00
CA MET A 86 1.89 1.98 -9.98
C MET A 86 3.11 1.26 -9.41
N VAL A 87 4.31 1.59 -9.90
CA VAL A 87 5.58 1.00 -9.39
C VAL A 87 5.80 1.36 -7.92
N GLY A 88 5.50 2.61 -7.54
CA GLY A 88 5.58 3.07 -6.16
C GLY A 88 4.62 2.30 -5.24
N ALA A 89 3.39 2.06 -5.68
CA ALA A 89 2.40 1.29 -4.92
C ALA A 89 2.83 -0.18 -4.74
N VAL A 90 3.33 -0.83 -5.80
CA VAL A 90 3.86 -2.20 -5.72
C VAL A 90 5.05 -2.27 -4.76
N THR A 91 5.99 -1.34 -4.86
CA THR A 91 7.17 -1.27 -4.00
C THR A 91 6.79 -1.05 -2.54
N ALA A 92 5.89 -0.11 -2.27
CA ALA A 92 5.40 0.17 -0.92
C ALA A 92 4.63 -1.04 -0.36
N GLY A 93 3.80 -1.69 -1.16
CA GLY A 93 3.06 -2.89 -0.76
C GLY A 93 4.00 -4.03 -0.34
N TYR A 94 5.03 -4.28 -1.16
CA TYR A 94 6.07 -5.27 -0.84
C TYR A 94 6.78 -4.93 0.47
N ALA A 95 7.28 -3.69 0.61
CA ALA A 95 8.01 -3.25 1.79
C ALA A 95 7.16 -3.30 3.07
N VAL A 96 5.88 -2.92 3.02
CA VAL A 96 4.94 -3.06 4.15
C VAL A 96 4.74 -4.52 4.54
N THR A 97 4.65 -5.43 3.55
CA THR A 97 4.49 -6.86 3.83
C THR A 97 5.77 -7.43 4.46
N ALA A 98 6.94 -7.10 3.92
CA ALA A 98 8.22 -7.52 4.49
C ALA A 98 8.43 -6.99 5.92
N PHE A 99 8.06 -5.73 6.18
CA PHE A 99 8.11 -5.14 7.51
C PHE A 99 7.23 -5.90 8.52
N THR A 100 5.96 -6.09 8.18
CA THR A 100 4.97 -6.68 9.08
C THR A 100 5.22 -8.17 9.31
N VAL A 101 5.65 -8.92 8.30
CA VAL A 101 6.08 -10.32 8.43
C VAL A 101 7.32 -10.44 9.30
N THR A 102 8.34 -9.61 9.06
CA THR A 102 9.59 -9.63 9.85
C THR A 102 9.32 -9.27 11.31
N ALA A 103 8.53 -8.21 11.56
CA ALA A 103 8.12 -7.82 12.90
C ALA A 103 7.28 -8.91 13.58
N GLY A 104 6.34 -9.51 12.83
CA GLY A 104 5.51 -10.62 13.30
C GLY A 104 6.35 -11.82 13.74
N VAL A 105 7.33 -12.24 12.92
CA VAL A 105 8.24 -13.33 13.25
C VAL A 105 9.13 -13.02 14.46
N LEU A 106 9.58 -11.76 14.61
CA LEU A 106 10.36 -11.33 15.78
C LEU A 106 9.55 -11.42 17.08
N ILE A 107 8.27 -11.06 17.05
CA ILE A 107 7.42 -10.99 18.24
C ILE A 107 6.79 -12.36 18.57
N GLY A 108 6.27 -13.04 17.55
CA GLY A 108 5.42 -14.24 17.69
C GLY A 108 6.01 -15.52 17.09
N GLY A 109 7.27 -15.49 16.66
CA GLY A 109 7.95 -16.64 16.04
C GLY A 109 7.46 -16.97 14.62
N THR A 110 8.04 -18.02 14.04
CA THR A 110 7.85 -18.40 12.63
C THR A 110 6.50 -19.04 12.31
N GLY A 111 5.71 -19.39 13.33
CA GLY A 111 4.34 -19.87 13.18
C GLY A 111 3.34 -18.72 13.26
N ALA A 112 2.76 -18.53 14.45
CA ALA A 112 1.72 -17.51 14.67
C ALA A 112 2.18 -16.09 14.31
N GLY A 113 3.44 -15.73 14.58
CA GLY A 113 3.99 -14.42 14.24
C GLY A 113 4.10 -14.16 12.73
N PHE A 114 4.54 -15.15 11.95
CA PHE A 114 4.58 -15.07 10.49
C PHE A 114 3.18 -14.84 9.90
N PHE A 115 2.21 -15.63 10.35
CA PHE A 115 0.81 -15.52 9.94
C PHE A 115 0.18 -14.19 10.36
N GLY A 116 0.44 -13.76 11.61
CA GLY A 116 0.00 -12.47 12.12
C GLY A 116 0.57 -11.30 11.33
N GLY A 117 1.84 -11.39 10.92
CA GLY A 117 2.48 -10.38 10.07
C GLY A 117 1.79 -10.20 8.72
N HIS A 118 1.49 -11.29 8.01
CA HIS A 118 0.73 -11.24 6.74
C HIS A 118 -0.70 -10.73 6.92
N MET A 119 -1.34 -11.07 8.03
CA MET A 119 -2.66 -10.54 8.37
C MET A 119 -2.60 -9.02 8.57
N VAL A 120 -1.64 -8.51 9.35
CA VAL A 120 -1.44 -7.07 9.57
C VAL A 120 -1.13 -6.37 8.24
N ALA A 121 -0.29 -6.95 7.37
CA ALA A 121 -0.01 -6.41 6.04
C ALA A 121 -1.31 -6.20 5.24
N THR A 122 -2.18 -7.20 5.26
CA THR A 122 -3.45 -7.21 4.51
C THR A 122 -4.41 -6.16 5.06
N ILE A 123 -4.53 -6.05 6.39
CA ILE A 123 -5.33 -4.99 7.04
C ILE A 123 -4.79 -3.61 6.65
N CYS A 124 -3.47 -3.42 6.65
CA CYS A 124 -2.84 -2.17 6.25
C CYS A 124 -3.18 -1.81 4.79
N TRP A 125 -3.11 -2.78 3.87
CA TRP A 125 -3.49 -2.57 2.46
C TRP A 125 -4.96 -2.19 2.33
N ILE A 126 -5.87 -2.90 3.01
CA ILE A 126 -7.31 -2.60 2.97
C ILE A 126 -7.60 -1.21 3.55
N ALA A 127 -6.96 -0.83 4.66
CA ALA A 127 -7.11 0.48 5.26
C ALA A 127 -6.66 1.60 4.31
N VAL A 128 -5.53 1.40 3.60
CA VAL A 128 -5.05 2.33 2.57
C VAL A 128 -6.03 2.39 1.38
N ALA A 129 -6.53 1.25 0.89
CA ALA A 129 -7.54 1.22 -0.17
C ALA A 129 -8.83 1.98 0.23
N ALA A 130 -9.34 1.70 1.42
CA ALA A 130 -10.54 2.34 1.95
C ALA A 130 -10.32 3.85 2.13
N GLY A 131 -9.14 4.26 2.62
CA GLY A 131 -8.76 5.67 2.71
C GLY A 131 -8.70 6.36 1.35
N LEU A 132 -8.09 5.72 0.35
CA LEU A 132 -8.02 6.24 -1.02
C LEU A 132 -9.39 6.35 -1.67
N LEU A 133 -10.26 5.35 -1.49
CA LEU A 133 -11.64 5.37 -1.99
C LEU A 133 -12.46 6.45 -1.28
N GLY A 134 -12.33 6.58 0.04
CA GLY A 134 -12.97 7.65 0.82
C GLY A 134 -12.49 9.04 0.41
N TYR A 135 -11.21 9.20 0.10
CA TYR A 135 -10.62 10.44 -0.41
C TYR A 135 -11.13 10.78 -1.81
N ALA A 136 -11.15 9.80 -2.71
CA ALA A 136 -11.67 9.93 -4.07
C ALA A 136 -13.16 10.27 -4.10
N ALA A 137 -13.92 9.73 -3.15
CA ALA A 137 -15.36 9.98 -3.04
C ALA A 137 -15.68 11.42 -2.62
N ARG A 138 -14.71 12.14 -2.01
CA ARG A 138 -14.81 13.56 -1.62
C ARG A 138 -14.33 14.54 -2.70
N ARG A 139 -13.83 14.06 -3.85
CA ARG A 139 -13.28 14.89 -4.94
C ARG A 139 -14.25 15.03 -6.14
N PRO A 140 -14.26 16.18 -6.86
CA PRO A 140 -15.13 16.42 -8.01
C PRO A 140 -14.92 15.42 -9.17
N ARG A 141 -15.97 15.18 -9.94
CA ARG A 141 -16.15 14.06 -10.90
C ARG A 141 -15.12 13.98 -12.04
N ALA A 142 -14.36 15.04 -12.30
CA ALA A 142 -13.37 15.10 -13.38
C ALA A 142 -12.06 14.34 -13.10
N GLU A 143 -11.71 14.08 -11.84
CA GLU A 143 -10.45 13.40 -11.42
C GLU A 143 -10.68 11.95 -10.91
N ARG A 144 -11.90 11.43 -11.06
CA ARG A 144 -12.42 10.28 -10.31
C ARG A 144 -11.94 8.90 -10.78
N SER A 145 -11.47 8.77 -12.02
CA SER A 145 -11.22 7.47 -12.67
C SER A 145 -9.97 6.74 -12.16
N LEU A 146 -8.91 7.48 -11.85
CA LEU A 146 -7.62 6.95 -11.38
C LEU A 146 -7.68 6.33 -9.97
N PRO A 147 -8.20 7.01 -8.94
CA PRO A 147 -8.19 6.47 -7.58
C PRO A 147 -9.25 5.37 -7.34
N ILE A 148 -10.35 5.33 -8.11
CA ILE A 148 -11.34 4.25 -8.06
C ILE A 148 -10.76 2.95 -8.64
N GLY A 149 -10.06 3.03 -9.77
CA GLY A 149 -9.40 1.86 -10.37
C GLY A 149 -8.30 1.29 -9.47
N GLY A 150 -7.49 2.16 -8.86
CA GLY A 150 -6.46 1.77 -7.90
C GLY A 150 -7.03 1.12 -6.64
N GLY A 151 -8.10 1.71 -6.06
CA GLY A 151 -8.79 1.14 -4.89
C GLY A 151 -9.45 -0.21 -5.17
N MET A 152 -10.10 -0.37 -6.31
CA MET A 152 -10.69 -1.64 -6.75
C MET A 152 -9.63 -2.72 -6.95
N ALA A 153 -8.54 -2.42 -7.66
CA ALA A 153 -7.44 -3.36 -7.86
C ALA A 153 -6.80 -3.78 -6.53
N LEU A 154 -6.63 -2.84 -5.59
CA LEU A 154 -6.08 -3.15 -4.26
C LEU A 154 -7.04 -4.01 -3.43
N VAL A 155 -8.35 -3.78 -3.52
CA VAL A 155 -9.39 -4.62 -2.88
C VAL A 155 -9.40 -6.02 -3.47
N THR A 156 -9.35 -6.15 -4.81
CA THR A 156 -9.28 -7.47 -5.47
C THR A 156 -8.00 -8.21 -5.09
N ALA A 157 -6.85 -7.53 -5.05
CA ALA A 157 -5.59 -8.12 -4.60
C ALA A 157 -5.63 -8.55 -3.13
N ALA A 158 -6.24 -7.74 -2.26
CA ALA A 158 -6.43 -8.08 -0.86
C ALA A 158 -7.37 -9.29 -0.68
N MET A 159 -8.48 -9.35 -1.43
CA MET A 159 -9.41 -10.49 -1.46
C MET A 159 -8.74 -11.77 -1.96
N ALA A 160 -7.98 -11.70 -3.06
CA ALA A 160 -7.26 -12.84 -3.61
C ALA A 160 -6.22 -13.36 -2.61
N LYS A 161 -5.45 -12.46 -1.99
CA LYS A 161 -4.49 -12.82 -0.95
C LYS A 161 -5.19 -13.46 0.25
N LEU A 162 -6.33 -12.91 0.68
CA LEU A 162 -7.17 -13.50 1.72
C LEU A 162 -7.53 -14.95 1.38
N PHE A 163 -8.11 -15.21 0.22
CA PHE A 163 -8.53 -16.56 -0.17
C PHE A 163 -7.35 -17.54 -0.25
N LEU A 164 -6.22 -17.11 -0.84
CA LEU A 164 -5.00 -17.93 -0.94
C LEU A 164 -4.41 -18.26 0.45
N PHE A 165 -4.38 -17.29 1.36
CA PHE A 165 -3.83 -17.47 2.71
C PHE A 165 -4.79 -18.21 3.65
N ASP A 166 -6.10 -17.98 3.48
CA ASP A 166 -7.19 -18.57 4.24
C ASP A 166 -7.43 -20.04 3.86
N LEU A 167 -7.24 -20.42 2.59
CA LEU A 167 -7.31 -21.82 2.13
C LEU A 167 -6.05 -22.64 2.46
N GLY A 168 -4.88 -22.01 2.54
CA GLY A 168 -3.60 -22.72 2.63
C GLY A 168 -3.04 -22.93 4.04
N THR A 169 -3.35 -22.08 5.03
CA THR A 169 -2.43 -21.95 6.18
C THR A 169 -2.98 -21.49 7.54
N LEU A 170 -4.16 -20.87 7.65
CA LEU A 170 -4.61 -20.24 8.91
C LEU A 170 -5.62 -21.08 9.71
N GLY A 171 -5.38 -21.27 11.00
CA GLY A 171 -6.36 -21.82 11.95
C GLY A 171 -7.56 -20.87 12.14
N GLY A 172 -8.75 -21.45 12.39
CA GLY A 172 -10.07 -20.79 12.24
C GLY A 172 -10.29 -19.43 12.92
N MET A 173 -9.55 -19.07 13.97
CA MET A 173 -9.69 -17.75 14.62
C MET A 173 -9.20 -16.58 13.76
N PHE A 174 -8.13 -16.76 12.99
CA PHE A 174 -7.62 -15.67 12.14
C PHE A 174 -8.57 -15.36 10.97
N ARG A 175 -9.21 -16.40 10.43
CA ARG A 175 -10.27 -16.28 9.42
C ARG A 175 -11.39 -15.37 9.92
N VAL A 176 -11.88 -15.61 11.14
CA VAL A 176 -12.94 -14.80 11.78
C VAL A 176 -12.51 -13.34 11.92
N ALA A 177 -11.30 -13.08 12.43
CA ALA A 177 -10.80 -11.72 12.61
C ALA A 177 -10.74 -10.94 11.28
N VAL A 178 -10.26 -11.60 10.21
CA VAL A 178 -10.17 -10.97 8.89
C VAL A 178 -11.55 -10.72 8.29
N PHE A 179 -12.49 -11.67 8.41
CA PHE A 179 -13.87 -11.46 7.94
C PHE A 179 -14.54 -10.27 8.62
N ILE A 180 -14.31 -10.07 9.93
CA ILE A 180 -14.85 -8.91 10.66
C ILE A 180 -14.22 -7.62 10.14
N VAL A 181 -12.89 -7.56 10.01
CA VAL A 181 -12.20 -6.34 9.55
C VAL A 181 -12.61 -5.98 8.10
N VAL A 182 -12.63 -6.96 7.20
CA VAL A 182 -13.06 -6.78 5.81
C VAL A 182 -14.53 -6.40 5.74
N GLY A 183 -15.39 -7.12 6.48
CA GLY A 183 -16.83 -6.87 6.52
C GLY A 183 -17.16 -5.45 7.01
N LEU A 184 -16.50 -5.00 8.09
CA LEU A 184 -16.64 -3.64 8.60
C LEU A 184 -16.12 -2.59 7.61
N ALA A 185 -15.00 -2.85 6.94
CA ALA A 185 -14.47 -1.95 5.92
C ALA A 185 -15.44 -1.80 4.73
N LEU A 186 -16.02 -2.91 4.25
CA LEU A 186 -17.03 -2.91 3.18
C LEU A 186 -18.31 -2.19 3.61
N LEU A 187 -18.79 -2.44 4.84
CA LEU A 187 -19.95 -1.74 5.41
C LEU A 187 -19.70 -0.23 5.52
N GLY A 188 -18.51 0.17 5.98
CA GLY A 188 -18.13 1.58 6.06
C GLY A 188 -18.11 2.27 4.70
N MET A 189 -17.56 1.59 3.68
CA MET A 189 -17.54 2.10 2.30
C MET A 189 -18.94 2.18 1.69
N GLY A 190 -19.77 1.14 1.86
CA GLY A 190 -21.15 1.12 1.38
C GLY A 190 -22.01 2.22 2.03
N ALA A 191 -21.89 2.39 3.35
CA ALA A 191 -22.56 3.45 4.09
C ALA A 191 -22.06 4.85 3.70
N GLY A 192 -20.75 5.01 3.45
CA GLY A 192 -20.17 6.26 2.98
C GLY A 192 -20.66 6.65 1.58
N TYR A 193 -20.78 5.68 0.68
CA TYR A 193 -21.28 5.92 -0.68
C TYR A 193 -22.77 6.29 -0.69
N ALA A 194 -23.59 5.60 0.11
CA ALA A 194 -25.01 5.93 0.28
C ALA A 194 -25.22 7.35 0.82
N ARG A 195 -24.39 7.79 1.78
CA ARG A 195 -24.45 9.16 2.32
C ARG A 195 -24.06 10.22 1.29
N LEU A 196 -23.08 9.94 0.43
CA LEU A 196 -22.65 10.85 -0.62
C LEU A 196 -23.69 11.00 -1.73
N LEU A 197 -24.35 9.90 -2.11
CA LEU A 197 -25.51 9.94 -3.02
C LEU A 197 -26.64 10.80 -2.44
N ASN A 198 -27.00 10.54 -1.17
CA ASN A 198 -28.07 11.28 -0.50
C ASN A 198 -27.77 12.79 -0.36
N GLN A 199 -26.49 13.17 -0.18
CA GLN A 199 -26.08 14.58 -0.18
C GLN A 199 -26.15 15.22 -1.57
N GLN A 200 -25.82 14.47 -2.63
CA GLN A 200 -25.92 14.98 -4.01
C GLN A 200 -27.38 15.19 -4.42
N ASP A 201 -28.28 14.29 -4.03
CA ASP A 201 -29.73 14.41 -4.29
C ASP A 201 -30.34 15.63 -3.57
N GLN A 202 -29.94 15.90 -2.33
CA GLN A 202 -30.40 17.09 -1.60
C GLN A 202 -29.88 18.41 -2.18
N VAL A 203 -28.65 18.45 -2.66
CA VAL A 203 -28.07 19.65 -3.28
C VAL A 203 -28.74 19.91 -4.65
N ALA A 204 -29.00 18.87 -5.43
CA ALA A 204 -29.71 18.98 -6.71
C ALA A 204 -31.16 19.47 -6.53
N GLY A 205 -31.89 18.97 -5.53
CA GLY A 205 -33.26 19.41 -5.22
C GLY A 205 -33.36 20.85 -4.70
N LYS A 206 -32.27 21.41 -4.16
CA LYS A 206 -32.22 22.79 -3.65
C LYS A 206 -31.88 23.83 -4.72
N GLN A 207 -31.37 23.42 -5.88
CA GLN A 207 -31.10 24.29 -7.03
C GLN A 207 -32.27 24.38 -8.02
N SER A 208 -33.27 23.50 -7.88
CA SER A 208 -34.49 23.50 -8.70
C SER A 208 -35.67 24.26 -8.09
N MET A 209 -35.45 24.98 -6.98
CA MET A 209 -36.45 25.71 -6.20
C MET A 209 -36.04 27.17 -6.08
#